data_AF-G9EK66-F1
#
_entry.id   AF-G9EK66-F1
#
_cell.length_a   1.000
_cell.length_b   1.000
_cell.length_c   1.000
_cell.angle_alpha   90.00
_cell.angle_beta   90.00
_cell.angle_gamma   90.00
#
_symmetry.space_group_name_H-M   'P 1'
#
loop_
_entity.id
_entity.type
_entity.pdbx_description
1 polymer ?
#
loop_
_entity_poly.entity_id
_entity_poly.type
_entity_poly.pdbx_seq_one_letter_code
_entity_poly.pdbx_strand_id
1 'polypeptide(L)'
;MYIISNERKVDKIIEHLRNKKLPPNNTKKQSALIIGEGSVTSMLPELSTLCDRIILADMNQPVIEHNQLMIELLLRSKNRAQFKSLYKKNAGEYTYYMLEEYERSGDWGQLGFKKLLTRAQDLGNEFFLSSEERFLHCKNAAEQLKIEPLNINAFDLEQVKQLKQKLIRNNSSISVINVTNLYEWDANINALNCKKGAEWQPNNNVANMLNLLLDSASEHIILYSAYEKKDDQLLVAKIHTTINDYLYEADQAVQAQILASDKSLQKSCDSRVSQSQSTLYGKRSFAIQTDALKKNNEISVAPLSKICISKK
;
A
#
# COMPACT_ATOMS: atom_id res chain seq x y z
N MET A 1 -4.56 8.02 -4.64
CA MET A 1 -3.12 7.73 -4.51
C MET A 1 -2.89 7.36 -3.06
N TYR A 2 -2.25 6.23 -2.78
CA TYR A 2 -1.99 5.77 -1.41
C TYR A 2 -0.53 6.07 -1.08
N ILE A 3 -0.28 7.04 -0.19
CA ILE A 3 1.07 7.30 0.31
C ILE A 3 1.40 6.39 1.47
N ILE A 4 0.43 6.01 2.29
CA ILE A 4 0.56 4.94 3.28
C ILE A 4 0.08 3.64 2.66
N SER A 5 0.90 2.62 2.77
CA SER A 5 0.68 1.26 2.33
C SER A 5 -0.58 0.68 2.95
N ASN A 6 -1.36 -0.01 2.12
CA ASN A 6 -2.44 -0.89 2.55
C ASN A 6 -2.01 -2.36 2.60
N GLU A 7 -0.72 -2.65 2.40
CA GLU A 7 -0.18 -4.01 2.47
C GLU A 7 -0.35 -4.59 3.88
N ARG A 8 -0.97 -5.77 4.02
CA ARG A 8 -1.12 -6.43 5.33
C ARG A 8 -0.07 -7.50 5.53
N LYS A 9 0.07 -7.98 6.77
CA LYS A 9 0.98 -9.08 7.15
C LYS A 9 2.46 -8.78 6.91
N VAL A 10 2.85 -7.51 7.01
CA VAL A 10 4.25 -7.09 6.85
C VAL A 10 5.11 -7.58 8.02
N ASP A 11 4.52 -7.86 9.18
CA ASP A 11 5.16 -8.56 10.31
C ASP A 11 5.79 -9.89 9.87
N LYS A 12 5.12 -10.64 8.98
CA LYS A 12 5.64 -11.91 8.45
C LYS A 12 6.80 -11.70 7.48
N ILE A 13 6.79 -10.62 6.71
CA ILE A 13 7.96 -10.24 5.88
C ILE A 13 9.14 -9.94 6.78
N ILE A 14 8.93 -9.14 7.82
CA ILE A 14 9.97 -8.78 8.80
C ILE A 14 10.55 -10.03 9.46
N GLU A 15 9.71 -10.97 9.90
CA GLU A 15 10.15 -12.26 10.45
C GLU A 15 11.02 -13.05 9.45
N HIS A 16 10.62 -13.09 8.18
CA HIS A 16 11.39 -13.77 7.14
C HIS A 16 12.73 -13.08 6.87
N LEU A 17 12.76 -11.75 6.78
CA LEU A 17 13.99 -10.98 6.57
C LEU A 17 14.97 -11.21 7.72
N ARG A 18 14.50 -11.20 8.96
CA ARG A 18 15.30 -11.46 10.17
C ARG A 18 16.00 -12.82 10.15
N ASN A 19 15.33 -13.83 9.60
CA ASN A 19 15.85 -15.20 9.55
C ASN A 19 16.78 -15.45 8.35
N LYS A 20 16.93 -14.48 7.44
CA LYS A 20 17.84 -14.61 6.30
C LYS A 20 19.24 -14.16 6.68
N LYS A 21 20.20 -14.92 6.19
CA LYS A 21 21.61 -14.56 6.18
C LYS A 21 22.05 -14.57 4.73
N LEU A 22 22.45 -13.41 4.23
CA LEU A 22 23.18 -13.36 2.98
C LEU A 22 24.62 -13.73 3.30
N PRO A 23 25.25 -14.62 2.52
CA PRO A 23 26.68 -14.83 2.69
C PRO A 23 27.41 -13.50 2.48
N PRO A 24 28.53 -13.29 3.17
CA PRO A 24 29.33 -12.09 2.98
C PRO A 24 29.79 -12.02 1.53
N ASN A 25 29.14 -11.17 0.74
CA ASN A 25 29.54 -10.92 -0.64
C ASN A 25 30.57 -9.80 -0.63
N ASN A 26 31.85 -10.17 -0.54
CA ASN A 26 32.95 -9.24 -0.31
C ASN A 26 33.27 -8.33 -1.52
N THR A 27 32.52 -8.44 -2.63
CA THR A 27 32.90 -7.76 -3.89
C THR A 27 31.94 -6.66 -4.34
N LYS A 28 30.65 -6.69 -3.97
CA LYS A 28 29.65 -5.69 -4.38
C LYS A 28 28.87 -5.16 -3.19
N LYS A 29 28.55 -3.86 -3.20
CA LYS A 29 27.63 -3.25 -2.23
C LYS A 29 26.22 -3.78 -2.45
N GLN A 30 25.57 -4.22 -1.38
CA GLN A 30 24.23 -4.77 -1.46
C GLN A 30 23.18 -3.66 -1.31
N SER A 31 22.20 -3.64 -2.21
CA SER A 31 21.12 -2.66 -2.23
C SER A 31 19.77 -3.35 -2.08
N ALA A 32 18.88 -2.78 -1.27
CA ALA A 32 17.46 -3.07 -1.30
C ALA A 32 16.76 -2.10 -2.26
N LEU A 33 15.93 -2.60 -3.16
CA LEU A 33 15.04 -1.79 -3.99
C LEU A 33 13.62 -1.89 -3.44
N ILE A 34 13.12 -0.82 -2.82
CA ILE A 34 11.79 -0.80 -2.22
C ILE A 34 10.90 0.04 -3.10
N ILE A 35 9.97 -0.61 -3.79
CA ILE A 35 8.96 0.07 -4.60
C ILE A 35 7.77 0.43 -3.69
N GLY A 36 7.22 1.64 -3.82
CA GLY A 36 6.05 2.08 -3.05
C GLY A 36 6.33 2.44 -1.58
N GLU A 37 5.27 2.42 -0.77
CA GLU A 37 5.37 2.46 0.70
C GLU A 37 5.36 1.02 1.19
N GLY A 38 6.51 0.53 1.66
CA GLY A 38 6.68 -0.87 2.08
C GLY A 38 6.60 -1.08 3.58
N SER A 39 6.07 -0.13 4.37
CA SER A 39 6.36 -0.05 5.81
C SER A 39 7.87 -0.04 6.10
N VAL A 40 8.64 0.58 5.20
CA VAL A 40 10.11 0.53 5.15
C VAL A 40 10.74 0.96 6.47
N THR A 41 10.20 1.99 7.13
CA THR A 41 10.66 2.46 8.43
C THR A 41 10.60 1.36 9.50
N SER A 42 9.59 0.49 9.44
CA SER A 42 9.44 -0.64 10.35
C SER A 42 10.32 -1.83 9.96
N MET A 43 10.88 -1.88 8.75
CA MET A 43 11.76 -2.98 8.30
C MET A 43 13.25 -2.65 8.39
N LEU A 44 13.61 -1.41 8.77
CA LEU A 44 14.99 -0.93 8.78
C LEU A 44 15.97 -1.86 9.53
N PRO A 45 15.66 -2.36 10.75
CA PRO A 45 16.59 -3.22 11.49
C PRO A 45 16.95 -4.49 10.73
N GLU A 46 15.97 -5.11 10.08
CA GLU A 46 16.19 -6.32 9.31
C GLU A 46 16.94 -6.00 8.00
N LEU A 47 16.58 -4.91 7.32
CA LEU A 47 17.25 -4.47 6.09
C LEU A 47 18.72 -4.08 6.32
N SER A 48 19.07 -3.46 7.45
CA SER A 48 20.46 -3.08 7.76
C SER A 48 21.40 -4.27 7.92
N THR A 49 20.86 -5.47 8.12
CA THR A 49 21.66 -6.72 8.13
C THR A 49 21.86 -7.34 6.76
N LEU A 50 21.08 -6.91 5.76
CA LEU A 50 21.01 -7.50 4.42
C LEU A 50 21.54 -6.59 3.31
N CYS A 51 21.63 -5.29 3.56
CA CYS A 51 22.08 -4.32 2.57
C CYS A 51 22.77 -3.11 3.19
N ASP A 52 23.58 -2.43 2.38
CA ASP A 52 24.26 -1.18 2.74
C ASP A 52 23.44 0.06 2.35
N ARG A 53 22.46 -0.13 1.46
CA ARG A 53 21.70 0.93 0.82
C ARG A 53 20.25 0.50 0.60
N ILE A 54 19.33 1.43 0.81
CA ILE A 54 17.94 1.33 0.36
C ILE A 54 17.71 2.33 -0.76
N ILE A 55 17.20 1.85 -1.89
CA ILE A 55 16.69 2.66 -2.99
C ILE A 55 15.17 2.71 -2.84
N LEU A 56 14.64 3.90 -2.53
CA LEU A 56 13.20 4.14 -2.44
C LEU A 56 12.69 4.53 -3.82
N ALA A 57 11.96 3.64 -4.47
CA ALA A 57 11.53 3.78 -5.85
C ALA A 57 10.01 3.93 -5.97
N ASP A 58 9.55 4.89 -6.74
CA ASP A 58 8.15 4.97 -7.18
C ASP A 58 8.06 5.87 -8.41
N MET A 59 7.00 5.74 -9.20
CA MET A 59 6.69 6.74 -10.24
C MET A 59 6.06 8.00 -9.62
N ASN A 60 5.43 7.84 -8.45
CA ASN A 60 4.75 8.89 -7.70
C ASN A 60 5.70 9.54 -6.71
N GLN A 61 6.17 10.74 -7.06
CA GLN A 61 7.08 11.52 -6.24
C GLN A 61 6.63 11.70 -4.77
N PRO A 62 5.34 11.97 -4.46
CA PRO A 62 4.90 12.13 -3.07
C PRO A 62 5.10 10.89 -2.18
N VAL A 63 5.09 9.69 -2.76
CA VAL A 63 5.34 8.43 -2.02
C VAL A 63 6.81 8.36 -1.57
N ILE A 64 7.72 8.70 -2.48
CA ILE A 64 9.17 8.72 -2.19
C ILE A 64 9.46 9.75 -1.11
N GLU A 65 8.96 10.97 -1.28
CA GLU A 65 9.19 12.07 -0.35
C GLU A 65 8.64 11.78 1.04
N HIS A 66 7.47 11.14 1.14
CA HIS A 66 6.92 10.73 2.43
C HIS A 66 7.78 9.65 3.11
N ASN A 67 8.24 8.64 2.38
CA ASN A 67 9.16 7.64 2.92
C ASN A 67 10.47 8.28 3.42
N GLN A 68 11.01 9.24 2.67
CA GLN A 68 12.19 9.99 3.10
C GLN A 68 11.92 10.80 4.36
N LEU A 69 10.82 11.55 4.41
CA LEU A 69 10.40 12.31 5.58
C LEU A 69 10.31 11.39 6.79
N MET A 70 9.69 10.22 6.68
CA MET A 70 9.56 9.26 7.78
C MET A 70 10.92 8.88 8.37
N ILE A 71 11.90 8.59 7.53
CA ILE A 71 13.26 8.24 7.97
C ILE A 71 13.98 9.47 8.56
N GLU A 72 13.86 10.64 7.95
CA GLU A 72 14.45 11.88 8.50
C GLU A 72 13.89 12.22 9.88
N LEU A 73 12.57 12.08 10.05
CA LEU A 73 11.91 12.31 11.33
C LEU A 73 12.35 11.30 12.38
N LEU A 74 12.54 10.04 12.00
CA LEU A 74 13.09 9.00 12.88
C LEU A 74 14.49 9.39 13.39
N LEU A 75 15.38 9.80 12.48
CA LEU A 75 16.75 10.21 12.82
C LEU A 75 16.79 11.46 13.71
N ARG A 76 15.96 12.47 13.43
CA ARG A 76 15.91 13.73 14.19
C ARG A 76 15.25 13.59 15.56
N SER A 77 14.46 12.54 15.77
CA SER A 77 13.70 12.34 17.00
C SER A 77 14.53 11.63 18.08
N LYS A 78 14.39 12.06 19.32
CA LYS A 78 15.02 11.43 20.49
C LYS A 78 14.24 10.21 20.98
N ASN A 79 12.93 10.21 20.80
CA ASN A 79 12.01 9.17 21.26
C ASN A 79 10.71 9.20 20.43
N ARG A 80 9.82 8.24 20.67
CA ARG A 80 8.54 8.13 19.93
C ARG A 80 7.63 9.34 20.10
N ALA A 81 7.61 9.96 21.29
CA ALA A 81 6.76 11.12 21.55
C ALA A 81 7.20 12.34 20.70
N GLN A 82 8.51 12.55 20.57
CA GLN A 82 9.06 13.59 19.69
C GLN A 82 8.77 13.28 18.22
N PHE A 83 8.95 12.02 17.79
CA PHE A 83 8.60 11.60 16.43
C PHE A 83 7.15 11.94 16.10
N LYS A 84 6.21 11.56 16.97
CA LYS A 84 4.78 11.84 16.82
C LYS A 84 4.51 13.34 16.66
N SER A 85 5.14 14.17 17.48
CA SER A 85 5.00 15.63 17.41
C SER A 85 5.50 16.17 16.06
N LEU A 86 6.69 15.75 15.63
CA LEU A 86 7.28 16.19 14.38
C LEU A 86 6.50 15.69 13.16
N TYR A 87 6.01 14.44 13.18
CA TYR A 87 5.21 13.92 12.08
C TYR A 87 3.93 14.74 11.87
N LYS A 88 3.18 14.99 12.95
CA LYS A 88 1.97 15.83 12.86
C LYS A 88 2.27 17.24 12.36
N LYS A 89 3.43 17.79 12.69
CA LYS A 89 3.81 19.12 12.23
C LYS A 89 4.20 19.16 10.74
N ASN A 90 4.87 18.13 10.23
CA ASN A 90 5.55 18.19 8.93
C ASN A 90 4.93 17.29 7.84
N ALA A 91 4.12 16.29 8.19
CA ALA A 91 3.58 15.33 7.22
C ALA A 91 2.24 15.77 6.59
N GLY A 92 1.76 16.97 6.89
CA GLY A 92 0.44 17.44 6.46
C GLY A 92 0.28 17.49 4.93
N GLU A 93 1.29 17.98 4.21
CA GLU A 93 1.26 18.07 2.75
C GLU A 93 1.19 16.70 2.07
N TYR A 94 1.93 15.71 2.57
CA TYR A 94 1.85 14.34 2.08
C TYR A 94 0.51 13.72 2.40
N THR A 95 -0.05 14.04 3.58
CA THR A 95 -1.36 13.54 3.95
C THR A 95 -2.42 13.97 2.97
N TYR A 96 -2.38 15.22 2.48
CA TYR A 96 -3.35 15.74 1.52
C TYR A 96 -3.57 14.82 0.30
N TYR A 97 -2.50 14.24 -0.25
CA TYR A 97 -2.58 13.34 -1.40
C TYR A 97 -3.25 11.99 -1.10
N MET A 98 -3.41 11.63 0.18
CA MET A 98 -4.14 10.44 0.66
C MET A 98 -5.61 10.72 1.01
N LEU A 99 -6.05 11.98 0.96
CA LEU A 99 -7.36 12.38 1.46
C LEU A 99 -8.39 12.40 0.33
N GLU A 100 -9.52 11.75 0.62
CA GLU A 100 -10.77 11.97 -0.11
C GLU A 100 -11.17 13.45 0.02
N GLU A 101 -11.97 13.96 -0.93
CA GLU A 101 -12.33 15.38 -0.97
C GLU A 101 -12.93 15.89 0.35
N TYR A 102 -13.79 15.08 0.98
CA TYR A 102 -14.42 15.41 2.25
C TYR A 102 -13.45 15.38 3.46
N GLU A 103 -12.34 14.65 3.37
CA GLU A 103 -11.31 14.56 4.42
C GLU A 103 -10.36 15.78 4.41
N ARG A 104 -10.35 16.57 3.33
CA ARG A 104 -9.42 17.70 3.15
C ARG A 104 -9.73 18.92 4.02
N SER A 105 -10.82 18.89 4.78
CA SER A 105 -11.07 19.89 5.82
C SER A 105 -10.45 19.43 7.16
N GLY A 106 -9.56 20.23 7.74
CA GLY A 106 -9.02 20.00 9.08
C GLY A 106 -7.49 19.90 9.17
N ASP A 107 -7.00 19.36 10.29
CA ASP A 107 -5.57 19.16 10.56
C ASP A 107 -5.07 17.89 9.85
N TRP A 108 -4.45 18.08 8.68
CA TRP A 108 -3.93 16.99 7.87
C TRP A 108 -2.80 16.24 8.56
N GLY A 109 -1.98 16.90 9.37
CA GLY A 109 -0.92 16.23 10.10
C GLY A 109 -1.46 15.25 11.14
N GLN A 110 -2.49 15.66 11.87
CA GLN A 110 -3.19 14.80 12.84
C GLN A 110 -3.92 13.64 12.15
N LEU A 111 -4.58 13.88 11.02
CA LEU A 111 -5.26 12.84 10.25
C LEU A 111 -4.27 11.84 9.65
N GLY A 112 -3.17 12.32 9.07
CA GLY A 112 -2.10 11.50 8.53
C GLY A 112 -1.48 10.62 9.59
N PHE A 113 -1.26 11.17 10.80
CA PHE A 113 -0.74 10.37 11.91
C PHE A 113 -1.75 9.30 12.36
N LYS A 114 -3.05 9.60 12.35
CA LYS A 114 -4.09 8.60 12.63
C LYS A 114 -4.06 7.47 11.59
N LYS A 115 -3.91 7.78 10.31
CA LYS A 115 -3.75 6.77 9.24
C LYS A 115 -2.45 5.98 9.41
N LEU A 116 -1.34 6.61 9.78
CA LEU A 116 -0.09 5.89 10.08
C LEU A 116 -0.27 4.91 11.25
N LEU A 117 -1.03 5.28 12.28
CA LEU A 117 -1.28 4.40 13.42
C LEU A 117 -2.15 3.18 13.10
N THR A 118 -2.93 3.18 12.00
CA THR A 118 -3.68 1.96 11.62
C THR A 118 -2.73 0.82 11.27
N ARG A 119 -1.51 1.15 10.81
CA ARG A 119 -0.43 0.18 10.56
C ARG A 119 0.04 -0.55 11.80
N ALA A 120 -0.13 0.03 12.99
CA ALA A 120 0.21 -0.64 14.24
C ALA A 120 -0.60 -1.92 14.46
N GLN A 121 -1.83 -1.99 13.92
CA GLN A 121 -2.66 -3.19 14.01
C GLN A 121 -2.11 -4.32 13.15
N ASP A 122 -1.58 -4.00 11.96
CA ASP A 122 -1.02 -4.99 11.02
C ASP A 122 0.38 -5.46 11.43
N LEU A 123 1.19 -4.57 12.00
CA LEU A 123 2.59 -4.83 12.33
C LEU A 123 2.81 -5.26 13.79
N GLY A 124 1.86 -4.99 14.68
CA GLY A 124 1.97 -5.31 16.11
C GLY A 124 3.27 -4.76 16.72
N ASN A 125 4.07 -5.64 17.31
CA ASN A 125 5.34 -5.29 17.95
C ASN A 125 6.42 -4.85 16.95
N GLU A 126 6.29 -5.21 15.67
CA GLU A 126 7.26 -4.85 14.62
C GLU A 126 7.11 -3.41 14.15
N PHE A 127 5.98 -2.76 14.46
CA PHE A 127 5.77 -1.35 14.12
C PHE A 127 6.82 -0.47 14.80
N PHE A 128 7.48 0.43 14.05
CA PHE A 128 8.58 1.23 14.59
C PHE A 128 8.21 2.15 15.79
N LEU A 129 6.92 2.40 16.03
CA LEU A 129 6.43 3.14 17.22
C LEU A 129 5.81 2.24 18.30
N SER A 130 5.92 0.92 18.19
CA SER A 130 5.33 -0.04 19.15
C SER A 130 5.92 0.15 20.56
N SER A 131 7.24 0.28 20.67
CA SER A 131 7.99 0.48 21.91
C SER A 131 9.18 1.43 21.71
N GLU A 132 9.75 1.97 22.80
CA GLU A 132 10.98 2.77 22.70
C GLU A 132 12.16 1.93 22.20
N GLU A 133 12.20 0.64 22.54
CA GLU A 133 13.23 -0.29 22.08
C GLU A 133 13.16 -0.48 20.55
N ARG A 134 11.97 -0.80 20.00
CA ARG A 134 11.81 -0.96 18.54
C ARG A 134 12.11 0.35 17.81
N PHE A 135 11.67 1.48 18.36
CA PHE A 135 12.00 2.81 17.83
C PHE A 135 13.51 3.04 17.74
N LEU A 136 14.24 2.74 18.81
CA LEU A 136 15.69 2.89 18.85
C LEU A 136 16.39 1.92 17.89
N HIS A 137 15.94 0.68 17.76
CA HIS A 137 16.46 -0.27 16.77
C HIS A 137 16.28 0.25 15.35
N CYS A 138 15.08 0.71 14.99
CA CYS A 138 14.82 1.31 13.67
C CYS A 138 15.70 2.54 13.43
N LYS A 139 15.86 3.40 14.45
CA LYS A 139 16.71 4.60 14.34
C LYS A 139 18.18 4.24 14.12
N ASN A 140 18.73 3.35 14.93
CA ASN A 140 20.13 2.93 14.81
C ASN A 140 20.40 2.26 13.44
N ALA A 141 19.43 1.51 12.92
CA ALA A 141 19.52 0.94 11.58
C ALA A 141 19.48 2.01 10.47
N ALA A 142 18.62 3.03 10.61
CA ALA A 142 18.58 4.16 9.68
C ALA A 142 19.91 4.92 9.61
N GLU A 143 20.64 5.02 10.73
CA GLU A 143 21.95 5.70 10.78
C GLU A 143 23.04 4.94 10.01
N GLN A 144 22.89 3.63 9.83
CA GLN A 144 23.84 2.76 9.13
C GLN A 144 23.56 2.66 7.62
N LEU A 145 22.31 2.86 7.23
CA LEU A 145 21.83 2.65 5.87
C LEU A 145 21.95 3.93 5.03
N LYS A 146 22.44 3.80 3.80
CA LYS A 146 22.31 4.88 2.82
C LYS A 146 20.91 4.84 2.19
N ILE A 147 20.13 5.90 2.34
CA ILE A 147 18.81 6.03 1.69
C ILE A 147 18.96 6.84 0.40
N GLU A 148 18.47 6.29 -0.72
CA GLU A 148 18.55 6.93 -2.04
C GLU A 148 17.16 6.99 -2.69
N PRO A 149 16.53 8.17 -2.80
CA PRO A 149 15.27 8.31 -3.53
C PRO A 149 15.50 8.14 -5.03
N LEU A 150 14.53 7.53 -5.71
CA LEU A 150 14.55 7.36 -7.15
C LEU A 150 13.13 7.44 -7.72
N ASN A 151 12.84 8.52 -8.45
CA ASN A 151 11.62 8.58 -9.25
C ASN A 151 11.82 7.71 -10.50
N ILE A 152 11.08 6.61 -10.59
CA ILE A 152 11.20 5.63 -11.68
C ILE A 152 9.86 4.95 -11.95
N ASN A 153 9.51 4.83 -13.23
CA ASN A 153 8.45 3.91 -13.65
C ASN A 153 9.03 2.50 -13.83
N ALA A 154 8.65 1.57 -12.95
CA ALA A 154 9.09 0.18 -12.99
C ALA A 154 8.69 -0.57 -14.29
N PHE A 155 7.67 -0.08 -14.99
CA PHE A 155 7.25 -0.62 -16.30
C PHE A 155 8.01 -0.01 -17.49
N ASP A 156 8.75 1.09 -17.27
CA ASP A 156 9.59 1.71 -18.30
C ASP A 156 10.98 1.04 -18.32
N LEU A 157 11.15 0.09 -19.23
CA LEU A 157 12.38 -0.70 -19.33
C LEU A 157 13.63 0.15 -19.65
N GLU A 158 13.50 1.32 -20.26
CA GLU A 158 14.64 2.22 -20.48
C GLU A 158 15.09 2.87 -19.17
N GLN A 159 14.15 3.30 -18.32
CA GLN A 159 14.48 3.78 -16.98
C GLN A 159 15.09 2.67 -16.11
N VAL A 160 14.57 1.44 -16.22
CA VAL A 160 15.13 0.27 -15.51
C VAL A 160 16.55 -0.05 -15.99
N LYS A 161 16.83 0.04 -17.30
CA LYS A 161 18.19 -0.09 -17.84
C LYS A 161 19.13 0.99 -17.29
N GLN A 162 18.67 2.23 -17.17
CA GLN A 162 19.46 3.31 -16.57
C GLN A 162 19.78 3.03 -15.10
N LEU A 163 18.82 2.52 -14.33
CA LEU A 163 19.04 2.06 -12.96
C LEU A 163 20.09 0.93 -12.92
N LYS A 164 19.97 -0.08 -13.79
CA LYS A 164 20.97 -1.16 -13.89
C LYS A 164 22.38 -0.63 -14.17
N GLN A 165 22.52 0.31 -15.11
CA GLN A 165 23.81 0.93 -15.41
C GLN A 165 24.36 1.71 -14.19
N LYS A 166 23.51 2.40 -13.43
CA LYS A 166 23.91 3.09 -12.19
C LYS A 166 24.39 2.10 -11.12
N LEU A 167 23.73 0.96 -10.97
CA LEU A 167 24.17 -0.11 -10.07
C LEU A 167 25.55 -0.65 -10.46
N ILE A 168 25.77 -0.93 -11.75
CA ILE A 168 27.06 -1.40 -12.28
C ILE A 168 28.17 -0.38 -12.02
N ARG A 169 27.95 0.90 -12.36
CA ARG A 169 28.94 1.98 -12.14
C ARG A 169 29.33 2.15 -10.67
N ASN A 170 28.38 1.88 -9.77
CA ASN A 170 28.60 1.97 -8.32
C ASN A 170 29.07 0.65 -7.68
N ASN A 171 29.42 -0.35 -8.50
CA ASN A 171 29.78 -1.71 -8.05
C ASN A 171 28.79 -2.26 -7.01
N SER A 172 27.50 -2.13 -7.32
CA SER A 172 26.39 -2.50 -6.45
C SER A 172 25.50 -3.56 -7.10
N SER A 173 24.86 -4.40 -6.28
CA SER A 173 23.86 -5.39 -6.69
C SER A 173 22.59 -5.24 -5.87
N ILE A 174 21.46 -5.70 -6.40
CA ILE A 174 20.22 -5.80 -5.63
C ILE A 174 20.21 -7.14 -4.90
N SER A 175 20.07 -7.10 -3.57
CA SER A 175 19.92 -8.30 -2.72
C SER A 175 18.48 -8.46 -2.21
N VAL A 176 17.72 -7.38 -2.14
CA VAL A 176 16.34 -7.34 -1.66
C VAL A 176 15.52 -6.49 -2.61
N ILE A 177 14.32 -6.94 -2.97
CA ILE A 177 13.37 -6.13 -3.73
C ILE A 177 11.94 -6.33 -3.23
N ASN A 178 11.28 -5.22 -2.94
CA ASN A 178 9.82 -5.18 -2.81
C ASN A 178 9.22 -4.87 -4.18
N VAL A 179 8.45 -5.80 -4.73
CA VAL A 179 7.77 -5.63 -6.02
C VAL A 179 6.32 -5.16 -5.84
N THR A 180 5.85 -5.06 -4.58
CA THR A 180 4.48 -4.69 -4.17
C THR A 180 3.46 -5.47 -4.98
N ASN A 181 2.42 -4.80 -5.50
CA ASN A 181 1.43 -5.38 -6.39
C ASN A 181 1.61 -5.02 -7.86
N LEU A 182 2.81 -4.62 -8.30
CA LEU A 182 3.05 -4.24 -9.70
C LEU A 182 2.59 -5.27 -10.72
N TYR A 183 2.71 -6.57 -10.42
CA TYR A 183 2.22 -7.66 -11.27
C TYR A 183 0.71 -7.54 -11.59
N GLU A 184 -0.14 -7.07 -10.67
CA GLU A 184 -1.59 -6.88 -10.93
C GLU A 184 -1.86 -5.80 -11.98
N TRP A 185 -0.95 -4.82 -12.06
CA TRP A 185 -1.03 -3.64 -12.93
C TRP A 185 -0.25 -3.80 -14.23
N ASP A 186 0.58 -4.83 -14.35
CA ASP A 186 1.37 -5.15 -15.53
C ASP A 186 0.51 -5.83 -16.61
N ALA A 187 -0.60 -5.22 -16.99
CA ALA A 187 -1.52 -5.72 -18.01
C ALA A 187 -2.31 -4.57 -18.64
N ASN A 188 -2.74 -4.73 -19.89
CA ASN A 188 -3.60 -3.75 -20.57
C ASN A 188 -4.96 -3.60 -19.87
N ILE A 189 -5.46 -4.70 -19.31
CA ILE A 189 -6.59 -4.73 -18.39
C ILE A 189 -6.06 -5.33 -17.09
N ASN A 190 -5.96 -4.51 -16.04
CA ASN A 190 -5.45 -4.97 -14.75
C ASN A 190 -6.34 -6.06 -14.14
N ALA A 191 -5.78 -6.86 -13.23
CA ALA A 191 -6.46 -7.99 -12.61
C ALA A 191 -7.81 -7.62 -11.94
N LEU A 192 -7.91 -6.42 -11.38
CA LEU A 192 -9.11 -5.90 -10.74
C LEU A 192 -10.23 -5.57 -11.72
N ASN A 193 -9.89 -5.26 -12.97
CA ASN A 193 -10.82 -4.87 -14.03
C ASN A 193 -11.14 -6.01 -14.99
N CYS A 194 -10.43 -7.15 -14.91
CA CYS A 194 -10.80 -8.39 -15.59
C CYS A 194 -12.14 -8.91 -15.04
N LYS A 195 -13.26 -8.47 -15.65
CA LYS A 195 -14.61 -8.99 -15.38
C LYS A 195 -14.93 -10.13 -16.34
N LYS A 196 -15.70 -11.11 -15.86
CA LYS A 196 -16.29 -12.27 -16.57
C LYS A 196 -15.94 -12.40 -18.06
N GLY A 197 -15.07 -13.36 -18.35
CA GLY A 197 -14.78 -13.83 -19.72
C GLY A 197 -13.58 -13.19 -20.39
N ALA A 198 -12.99 -12.14 -19.82
CA ALA A 198 -11.71 -11.62 -20.26
C ALA A 198 -10.55 -12.35 -19.58
N GLU A 199 -9.62 -12.88 -20.37
CA GLU A 199 -8.36 -13.43 -19.86
C GLU A 199 -7.45 -12.28 -19.41
N TRP A 200 -6.84 -12.42 -18.24
CA TRP A 200 -5.77 -11.53 -17.82
C TRP A 200 -4.54 -11.77 -18.71
N GLN A 201 -4.07 -10.72 -19.37
CA GLN A 201 -2.95 -10.78 -20.30
C GLN A 201 -1.82 -9.87 -19.80
N PRO A 202 -0.85 -10.42 -19.04
CA PRO A 202 0.26 -9.62 -18.54
C PRO A 202 1.16 -9.14 -19.66
N ASN A 203 1.63 -7.90 -19.56
CA ASN A 203 2.57 -7.29 -20.51
C ASN A 203 4.02 -7.74 -20.27
N ASN A 204 4.28 -8.50 -19.21
CA ASN A 204 5.60 -9.04 -18.81
C ASN A 204 6.66 -7.97 -18.48
N ASN A 205 6.27 -6.72 -18.23
CA ASN A 205 7.23 -5.68 -17.85
C ASN A 205 7.85 -5.95 -16.49
N VAL A 206 7.12 -6.53 -15.52
CA VAL A 206 7.69 -6.90 -14.21
C VAL A 206 8.75 -7.99 -14.38
N ALA A 207 8.46 -9.02 -15.17
CA ALA A 207 9.42 -10.06 -15.48
C ALA A 207 10.68 -9.50 -16.16
N ASN A 208 10.50 -8.62 -17.15
CA ASN A 208 11.60 -7.95 -17.84
C ASN A 208 12.41 -7.04 -16.91
N MET A 209 11.74 -6.29 -16.02
CA MET A 209 12.41 -5.47 -15.01
C MET A 209 13.27 -6.34 -14.08
N LEU A 210 12.73 -7.44 -13.55
CA LEU A 210 13.46 -8.34 -12.67
C LEU A 210 14.68 -8.94 -13.40
N ASN A 211 14.50 -9.42 -14.64
CA ASN A 211 15.60 -9.97 -15.45
C ASN A 211 16.70 -8.93 -15.77
N LEU A 212 16.34 -7.65 -15.94
CA LEU A 212 17.31 -6.58 -16.18
C LEU A 212 18.10 -6.25 -14.91
N LEU A 213 17.42 -6.17 -13.78
CA LEU A 213 18.00 -5.71 -12.52
C LEU A 213 18.84 -6.80 -11.86
N LEU A 214 18.36 -8.02 -11.87
CA LEU A 214 18.94 -9.13 -11.14
C LEU A 214 19.98 -9.84 -12.01
N ASP A 215 21.21 -9.93 -11.50
CA ASP A 215 22.24 -10.71 -12.18
C ASP A 215 21.85 -12.19 -12.06
N SER A 216 21.81 -12.92 -13.19
CA SER A 216 21.52 -14.36 -13.20
C SER A 216 22.48 -15.20 -12.35
N ALA A 217 23.62 -14.63 -11.95
CA ALA A 217 24.62 -15.22 -11.08
C ALA A 217 24.44 -14.91 -9.58
N SER A 218 23.43 -14.11 -9.18
CA SER A 218 23.20 -13.79 -7.77
C SER A 218 22.36 -14.90 -7.11
N GLU A 219 23.03 -15.83 -6.43
CA GLU A 219 22.41 -16.97 -5.74
C GLU A 219 21.54 -16.57 -4.53
N HIS A 220 21.54 -15.28 -4.15
CA HIS A 220 20.90 -14.80 -2.92
C HIS A 220 20.15 -13.50 -3.15
N ILE A 221 18.95 -13.63 -3.72
CA ILE A 221 18.00 -12.52 -3.88
C ILE A 221 16.82 -12.78 -2.96
N ILE A 222 16.30 -11.71 -2.36
CA ILE A 222 15.06 -11.71 -1.61
C ILE A 222 14.04 -10.91 -2.41
N LEU A 223 13.19 -11.61 -3.16
CA LEU A 223 12.00 -11.05 -3.78
C LEU A 223 10.84 -11.17 -2.79
N TYR A 224 10.09 -10.09 -2.56
CA TYR A 224 8.85 -10.17 -1.79
C TYR A 224 7.80 -9.16 -2.27
N SER A 225 6.55 -9.46 -1.91
CA SER A 225 5.39 -8.60 -2.08
C SER A 225 4.43 -8.83 -0.91
N ALA A 226 3.67 -7.81 -0.51
CA ALA A 226 2.55 -7.99 0.41
C ALA A 226 1.24 -7.60 -0.27
N TYR A 227 0.17 -8.34 0.03
CA TYR A 227 -1.13 -8.18 -0.63
C TYR A 227 -2.26 -8.03 0.38
N GLU A 228 -3.33 -7.37 -0.07
CA GLU A 228 -4.61 -7.35 0.62
C GLU A 228 -5.58 -8.34 -0.07
N LYS A 229 -5.94 -9.43 0.61
CA LYS A 229 -7.16 -10.19 0.30
C LYS A 229 -8.14 -10.08 1.46
N LYS A 230 -9.44 -10.01 1.14
CA LYS A 230 -10.54 -10.02 2.12
C LYS A 230 -10.58 -11.26 3.03
N ASP A 231 -10.01 -12.38 2.56
CA ASP A 231 -10.15 -13.70 3.21
C ASP A 231 -8.82 -14.30 3.69
N ASP A 232 -7.81 -13.48 3.99
CA ASP A 232 -6.54 -13.93 4.60
C ASP A 232 -5.67 -14.93 3.80
N GLN A 233 -6.10 -15.38 2.62
CA GLN A 233 -5.52 -16.56 1.95
C GLN A 233 -4.39 -16.31 0.94
N LEU A 234 -3.83 -15.11 0.79
CA LEU A 234 -2.61 -14.95 -0.01
C LEU A 234 -1.51 -14.21 0.75
N LEU A 235 -0.70 -15.04 1.40
CA LEU A 235 0.67 -14.80 1.76
C LEU A 235 1.54 -15.18 0.57
N VAL A 236 2.21 -14.21 -0.04
CA VAL A 236 3.47 -14.45 -0.73
C VAL A 236 4.50 -13.47 -0.20
N ALA A 237 4.63 -13.44 1.14
CA ALA A 237 5.93 -13.19 1.75
C ALA A 237 6.78 -14.46 1.58
N LYS A 238 6.99 -14.87 0.34
CA LYS A 238 7.91 -15.95 0.03
C LYS A 238 9.14 -15.33 -0.53
N ILE A 239 10.25 -15.63 0.13
CA ILE A 239 11.56 -15.27 -0.34
C ILE A 239 11.88 -16.22 -1.46
N HIS A 240 11.65 -15.74 -2.68
CA HIS A 240 12.03 -16.48 -3.86
C HIS A 240 13.50 -16.24 -4.14
N THR A 241 14.25 -17.33 -4.28
CA THR A 241 15.63 -17.30 -4.72
C THR A 241 15.74 -17.27 -6.25
N THR A 242 14.62 -17.40 -6.96
CA THR A 242 14.55 -17.29 -8.43
C THR A 242 13.39 -16.40 -8.88
N ILE A 243 13.56 -15.74 -10.02
CA ILE A 243 12.53 -14.91 -10.64
C ILE A 243 11.32 -15.76 -11.05
N ASN A 244 11.56 -16.96 -11.57
CA ASN A 244 10.50 -17.83 -12.07
C ASN A 244 9.54 -18.29 -10.96
N ASP A 245 10.06 -18.65 -9.79
CA ASP A 245 9.22 -19.04 -8.66
C ASP A 245 8.35 -17.87 -8.20
N TYR A 246 8.92 -16.66 -8.15
CA TYR A 246 8.18 -15.45 -7.81
C TYR A 246 7.05 -15.18 -8.81
N LEU A 247 7.36 -15.20 -10.11
CA LEU A 247 6.38 -14.92 -11.17
C LEU A 247 5.28 -15.97 -11.23
N TYR A 248 5.61 -17.25 -11.02
CA TYR A 248 4.61 -18.32 -10.94
C TYR A 248 3.62 -18.07 -9.81
N GLU A 249 4.11 -17.74 -8.61
CA GLU A 249 3.23 -17.49 -7.47
C GLU A 249 2.43 -16.19 -7.59
N ALA A 250 3.02 -15.16 -8.19
CA ALA A 250 2.34 -13.92 -8.54
C ALA A 250 1.16 -14.20 -9.50
N ASP A 251 1.37 -14.98 -10.57
CA ASP A 251 0.28 -15.40 -11.47
C ASP A 251 -0.83 -16.15 -10.72
N GLN A 252 -0.48 -17.15 -9.90
CA GLN A 252 -1.47 -17.89 -9.10
C GLN A 252 -2.27 -16.98 -8.17
N ALA A 253 -1.64 -15.94 -7.60
CA ALA A 253 -2.29 -14.95 -6.77
C ALA A 253 -3.35 -14.14 -7.55
N VAL A 254 -3.00 -13.66 -8.76
CA VAL A 254 -3.90 -12.96 -9.68
C VAL A 254 -5.09 -13.85 -10.05
N GLN A 255 -4.83 -15.07 -10.52
CA GLN A 255 -5.88 -15.99 -10.94
C GLN A 255 -6.87 -16.26 -9.79
N ALA A 256 -6.35 -16.51 -8.58
CA ALA A 256 -7.18 -16.69 -7.41
C ALA A 256 -8.00 -15.44 -7.03
N GLN A 257 -7.50 -14.23 -7.33
CA GLN A 257 -8.21 -12.96 -7.09
C GLN A 257 -9.35 -12.74 -8.10
N ILE A 258 -9.10 -13.04 -9.38
CA ILE A 258 -10.11 -12.99 -10.44
C ILE A 258 -11.26 -13.96 -10.10
N LEU A 259 -10.94 -15.21 -9.75
CA LEU A 259 -11.93 -16.22 -9.37
C LEU A 259 -12.75 -15.84 -8.12
N ALA A 260 -12.12 -15.21 -7.13
CA ALA A 260 -12.82 -14.76 -5.91
C ALA A 260 -13.81 -13.61 -6.21
N SER A 261 -13.42 -12.70 -7.09
CA SER A 261 -14.27 -11.57 -7.52
C SER A 261 -15.54 -12.08 -8.21
N ASP A 262 -15.41 -13.08 -9.09
CA ASP A 262 -16.55 -13.70 -9.77
C ASP A 262 -17.53 -14.39 -8.80
N LYS A 263 -17.02 -15.11 -7.80
CA LYS A 263 -17.86 -15.74 -6.76
C LYS A 263 -18.62 -14.71 -5.93
N SER A 264 -18.00 -13.58 -5.60
CA SER A 264 -18.64 -12.52 -4.83
C SER A 264 -19.79 -11.85 -5.60
N LEU A 265 -19.60 -11.64 -6.91
CA LEU A 265 -20.63 -11.12 -7.82
C LEU A 265 -21.78 -12.11 -7.96
N GLN A 266 -21.49 -13.40 -8.08
CA GLN A 266 -22.52 -14.44 -8.18
C GLN A 266 -23.38 -14.51 -6.90
N LYS A 267 -22.78 -14.51 -5.71
CA LYS A 267 -23.53 -14.45 -4.44
C LYS A 267 -24.39 -13.19 -4.30
N SER A 268 -23.90 -12.04 -4.78
CA SER A 268 -24.66 -10.78 -4.82
C SER A 268 -25.86 -10.86 -5.78
N CYS A 269 -25.70 -11.51 -6.94
CA CYS A 269 -26.80 -11.78 -7.86
C CYS A 269 -27.82 -12.78 -7.26
N ASP A 270 -27.36 -13.87 -6.67
CA ASP A 270 -28.23 -14.92 -6.11
C ASP A 270 -29.03 -14.42 -4.91
N SER A 271 -28.43 -13.59 -4.05
CA SER A 271 -29.13 -12.92 -2.93
C SER A 271 -30.17 -11.90 -3.39
N ARG A 272 -29.93 -11.20 -4.50
CA ARG A 272 -30.95 -10.31 -5.11
C ARG A 272 -32.08 -11.09 -5.78
N VAL A 273 -31.79 -12.25 -6.35
CA VAL A 273 -32.81 -13.16 -6.91
C VAL A 273 -33.64 -13.81 -5.79
N SER A 274 -33.06 -14.14 -4.64
CA SER A 274 -33.84 -14.67 -3.51
C SER A 274 -34.70 -13.60 -2.83
N GLN A 275 -34.25 -12.35 -2.74
CA GLN A 275 -35.04 -11.22 -2.23
C GLN A 275 -36.17 -10.80 -3.20
N SER A 276 -35.98 -10.93 -4.51
CA SER A 276 -37.05 -10.68 -5.48
C SER A 276 -38.08 -11.81 -5.54
N GLN A 277 -37.71 -13.04 -5.19
CA GLN A 277 -38.66 -14.14 -5.04
C GLN A 277 -39.43 -14.11 -3.71
N SER A 278 -38.86 -13.57 -2.62
CA SER A 278 -39.59 -13.44 -1.35
C SER A 278 -40.61 -12.30 -1.33
N THR A 279 -40.51 -11.33 -2.24
CA THR A 279 -41.45 -10.19 -2.37
C THR A 279 -42.64 -10.49 -3.29
N LEU A 280 -42.65 -11.64 -3.98
CA LEU A 280 -43.72 -12.05 -4.90
C LEU A 280 -44.77 -12.99 -4.27
N TYR A 281 -44.57 -13.45 -3.02
CA TYR A 281 -45.52 -14.33 -2.30
C TYR A 281 -46.19 -13.69 -1.08
N GLY A 282 -46.17 -12.36 -0.96
CA GLY A 282 -46.73 -11.62 0.18
C GLY A 282 -47.77 -10.56 -0.19
N LYS A 283 -48.84 -10.92 -0.89
CA LYS A 283 -50.04 -10.07 -1.00
C LYS A 283 -51.30 -10.85 -0.68
N ARG A 284 -51.88 -10.54 0.50
CA ARG A 284 -53.30 -10.57 0.94
C ARG A 284 -53.30 -10.87 2.45
N SER A 285 -53.96 -10.14 3.34
CA SER A 285 -55.12 -9.26 3.27
C SER A 285 -55.09 -8.35 4.51
N PHE A 286 -55.64 -7.14 4.46
CA PHE A 286 -56.71 -6.72 5.37
C PHE A 286 -57.29 -5.37 4.91
N ALA A 287 -58.61 -5.35 4.87
CA ALA A 287 -59.46 -4.31 4.35
C ALA A 287 -60.11 -3.57 5.54
N ILE A 288 -60.09 -2.22 5.44
CA ILE A 288 -61.15 -1.24 5.78
C ILE A 288 -61.58 -1.02 7.25
N GLN A 289 -61.69 0.28 7.58
CA GLN A 289 -62.63 1.01 8.47
C GLN A 289 -61.91 1.74 9.61
N THR A 290 -62.16 3.01 9.98
CA THR A 290 -63.04 4.12 9.53
C THR A 290 -62.62 5.37 10.34
N ASP A 291 -62.73 6.53 9.71
CA ASP A 291 -63.13 7.87 10.21
C ASP A 291 -62.68 8.51 11.55
N ALA A 292 -62.47 9.82 11.39
CA ALA A 292 -62.74 10.95 12.31
C ALA A 292 -61.64 11.39 13.30
N LEU A 293 -61.02 12.55 13.03
CA LEU A 293 -61.36 13.80 13.73
C LEU A 293 -60.64 15.04 13.16
N LYS A 294 -61.45 16.08 12.94
CA LYS A 294 -61.12 17.47 12.60
C LYS A 294 -60.23 18.14 13.65
N LYS A 295 -59.37 19.08 13.24
CA LYS A 295 -59.59 20.55 13.36
C LYS A 295 -58.32 21.37 13.06
N ASN A 296 -58.52 22.34 12.18
CA ASN A 296 -57.95 23.68 12.05
C ASN A 296 -56.82 24.11 13.00
N ASN A 297 -55.77 24.71 12.43
CA ASN A 297 -55.54 26.15 12.61
C ASN A 297 -54.64 26.71 11.51
N GLU A 298 -55.14 27.77 10.89
CA GLU A 298 -54.43 28.72 10.03
C GLU A 298 -53.43 29.52 10.88
N ILE A 299 -52.21 29.75 10.39
CA ILE A 299 -51.51 31.05 10.52
C ILE A 299 -50.69 31.28 9.25
N SER A 300 -51.02 32.37 8.56
CA SER A 300 -50.24 33.00 7.48
C SER A 300 -49.28 34.02 8.08
N VAL A 301 -47.99 34.04 7.69
CA VAL A 301 -47.18 35.27 7.63
C VAL A 301 -46.15 35.16 6.48
N ALA A 302 -45.97 36.31 5.82
CA ALA A 302 -45.31 36.64 4.56
C ALA A 302 -43.76 36.45 4.49
N PRO A 303 -43.14 36.62 3.30
CA PRO A 303 -41.74 36.34 3.04
C PRO A 303 -40.83 37.57 3.24
N LEU A 304 -39.56 37.35 3.61
CA LEU A 304 -38.51 38.36 3.55
C LEU A 304 -37.42 37.95 2.57
N SER A 305 -37.33 38.73 1.51
CA SER A 305 -36.31 38.71 0.48
C SER A 305 -35.16 39.67 0.80
N LYS A 306 -33.98 39.35 0.26
CA LYS A 306 -32.81 40.21 -0.05
C LYS A 306 -31.95 40.73 1.11
N ILE A 307 -30.70 40.27 1.14
CA ILE A 307 -29.53 41.14 1.36
C ILE A 307 -28.43 40.76 0.35
N CYS A 308 -28.13 41.70 -0.56
CA CYS A 308 -26.86 41.80 -1.26
C CYS A 308 -25.85 42.45 -0.32
N ILE A 309 -24.58 41.99 -0.30
CA ILE A 309 -23.46 42.79 0.19
C ILE A 309 -22.43 42.90 -0.93
N SER A 310 -22.14 44.14 -1.27
CA SER A 310 -21.15 44.59 -2.24
C SER A 310 -19.74 44.55 -1.67
N LYS A 311 -18.78 44.35 -2.57
CA LYS A 311 -17.34 44.52 -2.39
C LYS A 311 -16.97 45.91 -1.86
N LYS A 312 -15.97 45.95 -0.98
CA LYS A 312 -14.83 46.88 -1.03
C LYS A 312 -13.58 46.09 -0.68
#